data_AF-A0A1J5WIB0-F1
#
_entry.id   AF-A0A1J5WIB0-F1
#
_cell.length_a   1.000
_cell.length_b   1.000
_cell.length_c   1.000
_cell.angle_alpha   90.00
_cell.angle_beta   90.00
_cell.angle_gamma   90.00
#
_symmetry.space_group_name_H-M   'P 1'
#
loop_
_entity.id
_entity.type
_entity.pdbx_description
1 polymer ?
#
loop_
_entity_poly.entity_id
_entity_poly.type
_entity_poly.pdbx_seq_one_letter_code
_entity_poly.pdbx_strand_id
1 'polypeptide(L)'
;MMEELVLDADCSVHITEILKTENCSIWIGKVKKIWLEGFAIQILPKLRFHRENEIYMFGLNIYNIHCITPVILGVENNSIWIGRVKSLELRDNTFGILPKLGIHGENEMDALSLYAGGVRETSWILRMKNNSFWVGKVKRVSLFNHAIQTLPKLWFHEENILEELVLGAYSPEHIAEILKAENNSICIGNVRWLKLGEYAVGILPKLRKHRENMMVMLVLSANKTEHIAGILKTGNKNILTCIEKMKKLELCGYTQILPKIRIHEENVMDEFVLDATEAGHITEILRIENNSIWIDR
;
A
#
# COMPACT_ATOMS: atom_id res chain seq x y z
N MET A 1 -8.27 -26.45 16.63
CA MET A 1 -8.07 -25.29 15.73
C MET A 1 -9.11 -24.27 16.14
N MET A 2 -8.71 -23.05 16.48
CA MET A 2 -9.63 -21.98 16.85
C MET A 2 -10.10 -21.27 15.58
N GLU A 3 -11.39 -21.04 15.45
CA GLU A 3 -11.93 -20.34 14.27
C GLU A 3 -11.57 -18.85 14.32
N GLU A 4 -11.71 -18.21 15.48
CA GLU A 4 -11.56 -16.78 15.60
C GLU A 4 -11.07 -16.36 17.00
N LEU A 5 -10.19 -15.37 17.02
CA LEU A 5 -9.76 -14.63 18.20
C LEU A 5 -10.03 -13.14 17.95
N VAL A 6 -11.10 -12.62 18.54
CA VAL A 6 -11.39 -11.17 18.57
C VAL A 6 -11.14 -10.65 19.97
N LEU A 7 -10.27 -9.65 20.10
CA LEU A 7 -10.07 -8.93 21.36
C LEU A 7 -10.22 -7.44 21.10
N ASP A 8 -11.07 -6.79 21.90
CA ASP A 8 -11.25 -5.35 21.92
C ASP A 8 -11.06 -4.87 23.35
N ALA A 9 -10.31 -3.79 23.50
CA ALA A 9 -10.17 -3.10 24.76
C ALA A 9 -10.13 -1.59 24.50
N ASP A 10 -11.14 -0.89 24.98
CA ASP A 10 -11.26 0.56 24.98
C ASP A 10 -10.36 1.24 26.04
N CYS A 11 -9.89 0.48 27.04
CA CYS A 11 -9.06 0.96 28.14
C CYS A 11 -7.90 0.00 28.49
N SER A 12 -6.72 0.53 28.81
CA SER A 12 -5.54 -0.27 29.19
C SER A 12 -5.72 -1.06 30.48
N VAL A 13 -6.61 -0.63 31.38
CA VAL A 13 -6.89 -1.33 32.65
C VAL A 13 -7.39 -2.75 32.38
N HIS A 14 -8.17 -2.96 31.31
CA HIS A 14 -8.73 -4.27 30.95
C HIS A 14 -7.67 -5.32 30.61
N ILE A 15 -6.46 -4.89 30.25
CA ILE A 15 -5.39 -5.80 29.81
C ILE A 15 -4.19 -5.81 30.75
N THR A 16 -4.23 -5.04 31.83
CA THR A 16 -3.06 -4.78 32.69
C THR A 16 -2.47 -6.05 33.28
N GLU A 17 -3.29 -6.99 33.76
CA GLU A 17 -2.80 -8.27 34.30
C GLU A 17 -2.14 -9.13 33.21
N ILE A 18 -2.69 -9.12 31.99
CA ILE A 18 -2.13 -9.85 30.85
C ILE A 18 -0.77 -9.26 30.46
N LEU A 19 -0.62 -7.93 30.50
CA LEU A 19 0.64 -7.27 30.16
C LEU A 19 1.80 -7.61 31.11
N LYS A 20 1.52 -8.04 32.34
CA LYS A 20 2.53 -8.51 33.31
C LYS A 20 3.13 -9.87 32.94
N THR A 21 2.50 -10.62 32.06
CA THR A 21 3.01 -11.92 31.61
C THR A 21 4.26 -11.78 30.74
N GLU A 22 5.06 -12.83 30.65
CA GLU A 22 6.20 -12.87 29.74
C GLU A 22 5.76 -12.88 28.27
N ASN A 23 6.60 -12.39 27.37
CA ASN A 23 6.31 -12.48 25.94
C ASN A 23 6.22 -13.95 25.50
N CYS A 24 5.33 -14.24 24.55
CA CYS A 24 5.08 -15.61 24.08
C CYS A 24 4.68 -16.63 25.17
N SER A 25 4.16 -16.17 26.32
CA SER A 25 3.72 -17.06 27.40
C SER A 25 2.29 -17.59 27.22
N ILE A 26 1.45 -16.89 26.46
CA ILE A 26 0.03 -17.24 26.27
C ILE A 26 -0.12 -18.09 25.02
N TRP A 27 -0.28 -19.40 25.20
CA TRP A 27 -0.45 -20.32 24.09
C TRP A 27 -1.86 -20.24 23.47
N ILE A 28 -1.92 -19.82 22.21
CA ILE A 28 -3.17 -19.71 21.44
C ILE A 28 -3.35 -20.91 20.49
N GLY A 29 -2.25 -21.53 20.03
CA GLY A 29 -2.29 -22.64 19.08
C GLY A 29 -2.52 -22.18 17.63
N LYS A 30 -3.36 -22.91 16.87
CA LYS A 30 -3.72 -22.56 15.48
C LYS A 30 -5.03 -21.77 15.45
N VAL A 31 -5.05 -20.61 14.79
CA VAL A 31 -6.21 -19.71 14.67
C VAL A 31 -6.43 -19.30 13.22
N LYS A 32 -7.67 -19.38 12.71
CA LYS A 32 -7.97 -18.94 11.34
C LYS A 32 -8.14 -17.44 11.21
N LYS A 33 -8.75 -16.76 12.18
CA LYS A 33 -9.01 -15.31 12.14
C LYS A 33 -8.56 -14.64 13.43
N ILE A 34 -7.85 -13.53 13.30
CA ILE A 34 -7.41 -12.72 14.43
C ILE A 34 -7.81 -11.28 14.14
N TRP A 35 -8.52 -10.66 15.08
CA TRP A 35 -8.86 -9.24 15.04
C TRP A 35 -8.61 -8.62 16.41
N LEU A 36 -7.68 -7.67 16.49
CA LEU A 36 -7.36 -6.97 17.73
C LEU A 36 -7.64 -5.49 17.58
N GLU A 37 -8.37 -4.90 18.52
CA GLU A 37 -8.74 -3.48 18.51
C GLU A 37 -8.29 -2.73 19.77
N GLY A 38 -7.99 -1.45 19.60
CA GLY A 38 -7.67 -0.54 20.69
C GLY A 38 -6.46 -1.00 21.52
N PHE A 39 -6.62 -1.03 22.84
CA PHE A 39 -5.59 -1.46 23.76
C PHE A 39 -5.26 -2.96 23.63
N ALA A 40 -6.18 -3.80 23.16
CA ALA A 40 -5.99 -5.25 23.10
C ALA A 40 -4.79 -5.67 22.24
N ILE A 41 -4.40 -4.82 21.29
CA ILE A 41 -3.23 -5.02 20.45
C ILE A 41 -1.93 -5.12 21.26
N GLN A 42 -1.84 -4.50 22.45
CA GLN A 42 -0.68 -4.62 23.32
C GLN A 42 -0.48 -6.03 23.89
N ILE A 43 -1.50 -6.88 23.82
CA ILE A 43 -1.40 -8.30 24.20
C ILE A 43 -0.66 -9.09 23.11
N LEU A 44 -0.58 -8.60 21.88
CA LEU A 44 -0.02 -9.36 20.75
C LEU A 44 1.37 -9.97 21.02
N PRO A 45 2.36 -9.27 21.63
CA PRO A 45 3.66 -9.86 21.97
C PRO A 45 3.60 -10.95 23.06
N LYS A 46 2.50 -11.03 23.82
CA LYS A 46 2.25 -12.05 24.85
C LYS A 46 1.72 -13.35 24.25
N LEU A 47 1.13 -13.28 23.06
CA LEU A 47 0.54 -14.42 22.37
C LEU A 47 1.60 -15.30 21.72
N ARG A 48 1.45 -16.62 21.84
CA ARG A 48 2.25 -17.64 21.16
C ARG A 48 1.37 -18.49 20.27
N PHE A 49 1.60 -18.38 18.96
CA PHE A 49 0.93 -19.19 17.95
C PHE A 49 1.71 -20.46 17.63
N HIS A 50 1.03 -21.43 17.07
CA HIS A 50 1.68 -22.63 16.54
C HIS A 50 2.64 -22.26 15.39
N ARG A 51 3.74 -23.00 15.23
CA ARG A 51 4.74 -22.72 14.17
C ARG A 51 4.12 -22.78 12.77
N GLU A 52 3.31 -23.80 12.53
CA GLU A 52 2.52 -24.00 11.31
C GLU A 52 1.14 -23.33 11.38
N ASN A 53 1.04 -22.14 11.97
CA ASN A 53 -0.23 -21.42 11.97
C ASN A 53 -0.49 -20.85 10.57
N GLU A 54 -1.73 -21.01 10.09
CA GLU A 54 -2.18 -20.50 8.80
C GLU A 54 -3.42 -19.63 9.04
N ILE A 55 -3.19 -18.33 9.04
CA ILE A 55 -4.21 -17.32 9.32
C ILE A 55 -4.86 -16.91 8.00
N TYR A 56 -6.17 -17.06 7.93
CA TYR A 56 -6.95 -16.53 6.84
C TYR A 56 -7.02 -15.00 6.89
N MET A 57 -7.27 -14.43 8.07
CA MET A 57 -7.37 -12.98 8.29
C MET A 57 -6.67 -12.56 9.57
N PHE A 58 -5.70 -11.66 9.46
CA PHE A 58 -5.03 -11.01 10.58
C PHE A 58 -5.28 -9.50 10.48
N GLY A 59 -6.06 -8.95 11.42
CA GLY A 59 -6.43 -7.54 11.41
C GLY A 59 -6.10 -6.84 12.72
N LEU A 60 -5.56 -5.63 12.63
CA LEU A 60 -5.30 -4.76 13.78
C LEU A 60 -5.90 -3.38 13.51
N ASN A 61 -6.54 -2.80 14.52
CA ASN A 61 -7.13 -1.47 14.44
C ASN A 61 -6.88 -0.62 15.69
N ILE A 62 -6.22 0.54 15.54
CA ILE A 62 -5.97 1.48 16.65
C ILE A 62 -6.58 2.84 16.32
N TYR A 63 -7.83 3.03 16.73
CA TYR A 63 -8.54 4.30 16.57
C TYR A 63 -8.13 5.35 17.60
N ASN A 64 -7.48 4.96 18.71
CA ASN A 64 -7.00 5.89 19.74
C ASN A 64 -5.47 5.83 19.87
N ILE A 65 -4.81 6.96 19.62
CA ILE A 65 -3.34 7.08 19.66
C ILE A 65 -2.72 6.73 21.02
N HIS A 66 -3.48 6.85 22.11
CA HIS A 66 -3.00 6.46 23.45
C HIS A 66 -2.86 4.94 23.63
N CYS A 67 -3.38 4.13 22.71
CA CYS A 67 -3.25 2.68 22.75
C CYS A 67 -1.84 2.17 22.38
N ILE A 68 -1.00 3.00 21.75
CA ILE A 68 0.38 2.59 21.41
C ILE A 68 1.31 3.04 22.52
N THR A 69 1.68 2.06 23.33
CA THR A 69 2.59 2.24 24.44
C THR A 69 4.03 1.87 24.04
N PRO A 70 5.03 2.28 24.84
CA PRO A 70 6.41 1.81 24.69
C PRO A 70 6.55 0.28 24.62
N VAL A 71 5.55 -0.47 25.12
CA VAL A 71 5.53 -1.94 25.11
C VAL A 71 5.70 -2.46 23.69
N ILE A 72 4.90 -1.99 22.73
CA ILE A 72 4.95 -2.47 21.34
C ILE A 72 6.20 -1.92 20.62
N LEU A 73 6.56 -0.66 20.88
CA LEU A 73 7.71 -0.03 20.22
C LEU A 73 9.04 -0.67 20.62
N GLY A 74 9.14 -1.18 21.86
CA GLY A 74 10.30 -1.90 22.38
C GLY A 74 10.41 -3.35 21.94
N VAL A 75 9.39 -3.90 21.26
CA VAL A 75 9.44 -5.27 20.72
C VAL A 75 10.49 -5.35 19.61
N GLU A 76 11.23 -6.45 19.53
CA GLU A 76 12.19 -6.65 18.44
C GLU A 76 11.48 -6.94 17.11
N ASN A 77 12.11 -6.57 15.99
CA ASN A 77 11.54 -6.86 14.67
C ASN A 77 11.43 -8.37 14.43
N ASN A 78 10.40 -8.82 13.73
CA ASN A 78 10.09 -10.22 13.44
C ASN A 78 9.91 -11.14 14.68
N SER A 79 9.80 -10.59 15.90
CA SER A 79 9.71 -11.39 17.12
C SER A 79 8.30 -11.90 17.41
N ILE A 80 7.27 -11.30 16.83
CA ILE A 80 5.87 -11.72 16.96
C ILE A 80 5.55 -12.71 15.83
N TRP A 81 5.86 -13.99 16.02
CA TRP A 81 5.57 -15.02 15.02
C TRP A 81 4.06 -15.25 14.84
N ILE A 82 3.52 -14.98 13.65
CA ILE A 82 2.10 -15.20 13.33
C ILE A 82 1.87 -16.33 12.33
N GLY A 83 2.93 -16.85 11.69
CA GLY A 83 2.86 -17.94 10.72
C GLY A 83 2.63 -17.47 9.29
N ARG A 84 1.82 -18.21 8.53
CA ARG A 84 1.36 -17.83 7.19
C ARG A 84 0.08 -17.00 7.30
N VAL A 85 -0.07 -15.98 6.47
CA VAL A 85 -1.21 -15.05 6.50
C VAL A 85 -1.73 -14.84 5.08
N LYS A 86 -3.02 -15.13 4.87
CA LYS A 86 -3.71 -14.90 3.60
C LYS A 86 -4.16 -13.44 3.43
N SER A 87 -4.63 -12.80 4.50
CA SER A 87 -5.03 -11.39 4.49
C SER A 87 -4.48 -10.66 5.71
N LEU A 88 -3.65 -9.64 5.50
CA LEU A 88 -3.11 -8.79 6.55
C LEU A 88 -3.70 -7.38 6.43
N GLU A 89 -4.41 -6.94 7.46
CA GLU A 89 -5.06 -5.63 7.52
C GLU A 89 -4.61 -4.82 8.73
N LEU A 90 -3.99 -3.66 8.48
CA LEU A 90 -3.55 -2.75 9.54
C LEU A 90 -4.17 -1.38 9.34
N ARG A 91 -4.93 -0.90 10.34
CA ARG A 91 -5.60 0.40 10.33
C ARG A 91 -5.04 1.38 11.36
N ASP A 92 -5.09 2.65 10.98
CA ASP A 92 -4.77 3.84 11.77
C ASP A 92 -3.35 3.89 12.33
N ASN A 93 -3.15 3.63 13.62
CA ASN A 93 -1.84 3.79 14.26
C ASN A 93 -1.05 2.46 14.32
N THR A 94 -1.59 1.36 13.78
CA THR A 94 -1.00 0.01 13.89
C THR A 94 0.30 -0.21 13.10
N PHE A 95 0.76 0.78 12.35
CA PHE A 95 1.94 0.73 11.48
C PHE A 95 3.19 0.27 12.20
N GLY A 96 3.46 0.80 13.40
CA GLY A 96 4.65 0.44 14.18
C GLY A 96 4.78 -1.04 14.51
N ILE A 97 3.70 -1.81 14.37
CA ILE A 97 3.65 -3.25 14.61
C ILE A 97 4.09 -4.04 13.38
N LEU A 98 3.90 -3.51 12.16
CA LEU A 98 4.25 -4.19 10.92
C LEU A 98 5.64 -4.84 10.97
N PRO A 99 6.76 -4.13 11.29
CA PRO A 99 8.09 -4.74 11.36
C PRO A 99 8.27 -5.74 12.50
N LYS A 100 7.36 -5.78 13.47
CA LYS A 100 7.40 -6.70 14.62
C LYS A 100 6.81 -8.06 14.28
N LEU A 101 5.94 -8.12 13.27
CA LEU A 101 5.31 -9.35 12.80
C LEU A 101 6.33 -10.25 12.09
N GLY A 102 6.51 -11.46 12.60
CA GLY A 102 7.22 -12.54 11.94
C GLY A 102 6.27 -13.33 11.05
N ILE A 103 6.39 -13.10 9.74
CA ILE A 103 5.66 -13.83 8.69
C ILE A 103 6.57 -14.94 8.15
N HIS A 104 5.98 -16.10 7.85
CA HIS A 104 6.70 -17.24 7.28
C HIS A 104 7.42 -16.86 5.97
N GLY A 105 8.63 -17.40 5.73
CA GLY A 105 9.42 -17.15 4.52
C GLY A 105 8.63 -17.42 3.24
N GLU A 106 8.09 -18.62 3.10
CA GLU A 106 7.25 -19.03 1.96
C GLU A 106 5.81 -18.49 1.98
N ASN A 107 5.52 -17.34 2.60
CA ASN A 107 4.14 -16.86 2.71
C ASN A 107 3.56 -16.45 1.35
N GLU A 108 2.32 -16.88 1.10
CA GLU A 108 1.52 -16.50 -0.06
C GLU A 108 0.23 -15.83 0.38
N MET A 109 0.24 -14.49 0.33
CA MET A 109 -0.81 -13.60 0.78
C MET A 109 -1.71 -13.17 -0.39
N ASP A 110 -3.01 -13.23 -0.19
CA ASP A 110 -3.99 -12.73 -1.16
C ASP A 110 -4.17 -11.20 -1.06
N ALA A 111 -4.02 -10.62 0.15
CA ALA A 111 -4.19 -9.18 0.37
C ALA A 111 -3.34 -8.62 1.53
N LEU A 112 -2.67 -7.49 1.26
CA LEU A 112 -2.07 -6.60 2.25
C LEU A 112 -2.76 -5.24 2.19
N SER A 113 -3.48 -4.86 3.24
CA SER A 113 -4.23 -3.61 3.30
C SER A 113 -3.78 -2.76 4.47
N LEU A 114 -3.23 -1.58 4.19
CA LEU A 114 -2.70 -0.66 5.19
C LEU A 114 -3.38 0.72 5.05
N TYR A 115 -4.00 1.22 6.13
CA TYR A 115 -4.66 2.52 6.15
C TYR A 115 -4.11 3.40 7.30
N ALA A 116 -3.51 4.56 7.01
CA ALA A 116 -2.89 5.41 8.04
C ALA A 116 -3.44 6.85 8.04
N GLY A 117 -4.42 7.15 8.90
CA GLY A 117 -5.01 8.49 8.97
C GLY A 117 -4.17 9.57 9.69
N GLY A 118 -3.19 9.20 10.52
CA GLY A 118 -2.48 10.13 11.42
C GLY A 118 -1.03 10.43 11.05
N VAL A 119 -0.61 11.70 11.19
CA VAL A 119 0.77 12.18 10.89
C VAL A 119 1.80 11.70 11.93
N ARG A 120 1.40 11.60 13.20
CA ARG A 120 2.33 11.54 14.35
C ARG A 120 3.16 10.26 14.44
N GLU A 121 2.76 9.20 13.74
CA GLU A 121 3.41 7.88 13.82
C GLU A 121 4.05 7.41 12.50
N THR A 122 4.29 8.31 11.57
CA THR A 122 5.05 7.98 10.35
C THR A 122 6.56 8.04 10.54
N SER A 123 7.02 8.68 11.61
CA SER A 123 8.45 8.92 11.86
C SER A 123 9.30 7.65 11.88
N TRP A 124 8.74 6.52 12.33
CA TRP A 124 9.44 5.24 12.36
C TRP A 124 9.56 4.62 10.95
N ILE A 125 8.52 4.71 10.10
CA ILE A 125 8.53 4.24 8.71
C ILE A 125 9.68 4.90 7.95
N LEU A 126 9.87 6.22 8.16
CA LEU A 126 10.90 7.01 7.51
C LEU A 126 12.32 6.58 7.91
N ARG A 127 12.49 6.04 9.11
CA ARG A 127 13.79 5.52 9.59
C ARG A 127 14.09 4.11 9.08
N MET A 128 13.10 3.39 8.56
CA MET A 128 13.32 2.04 8.02
C MET A 128 14.16 2.09 6.74
N LYS A 129 15.00 1.07 6.57
CA LYS A 129 15.66 0.82 5.29
C LYS A 129 14.65 0.33 4.26
N ASN A 130 14.93 0.56 2.99
CA ASN A 130 14.11 -0.03 1.93
C ASN A 130 14.23 -1.56 1.98
N ASN A 131 13.18 -2.26 1.55
CA ASN A 131 13.11 -3.73 1.58
C ASN A 131 13.43 -4.34 2.96
N SER A 132 13.01 -3.69 4.06
CA SER A 132 13.30 -4.16 5.41
C SER A 132 12.17 -4.96 6.05
N PHE A 133 11.02 -5.08 5.37
CA PHE A 133 9.87 -5.83 5.85
C PHE A 133 9.44 -6.90 4.86
N TRP A 134 9.70 -8.17 5.17
CA TRP A 134 9.35 -9.31 4.34
C TRP A 134 7.85 -9.61 4.37
N VAL A 135 7.22 -9.69 3.20
CA VAL A 135 5.79 -10.05 3.05
C VAL A 135 5.54 -11.32 2.25
N GLY A 136 6.59 -11.90 1.65
CA GLY A 136 6.49 -13.07 0.77
C GLY A 136 5.90 -12.72 -0.59
N LYS A 137 5.11 -13.64 -1.15
CA LYS A 137 4.30 -13.41 -2.36
C LYS A 137 2.99 -12.76 -1.94
N VAL A 138 2.60 -11.67 -2.61
CA VAL A 138 1.38 -10.91 -2.33
C VAL A 138 0.66 -10.62 -3.64
N LYS A 139 -0.61 -11.03 -3.74
CA LYS A 139 -1.44 -10.77 -4.93
C LYS A 139 -1.94 -9.34 -4.99
N ARG A 140 -2.39 -8.77 -3.87
CA ARG A 140 -2.97 -7.42 -3.82
C ARG A 140 -2.39 -6.60 -2.68
N VAL A 141 -2.02 -5.36 -2.98
CA VAL A 141 -1.54 -4.38 -2.00
C VAL A 141 -2.41 -3.14 -2.09
N SER A 142 -2.97 -2.71 -0.97
CA SER A 142 -3.74 -1.47 -0.87
C SER A 142 -3.16 -0.59 0.24
N LEU A 143 -2.61 0.56 -0.13
CA LEU A 143 -2.02 1.52 0.81
C LEU A 143 -2.78 2.85 0.74
N PHE A 144 -3.32 3.28 1.87
CA PHE A 144 -4.07 4.53 1.96
C PHE A 144 -3.42 5.52 2.92
N ASN A 145 -3.47 6.79 2.54
CA ASN A 145 -2.95 7.92 3.30
C ASN A 145 -1.45 7.74 3.61
N HIS A 146 -1.03 7.96 4.85
CA HIS A 146 0.39 7.83 5.22
C HIS A 146 0.96 6.42 5.01
N ALA A 147 0.11 5.38 4.86
CA ALA A 147 0.55 4.02 4.63
C ALA A 147 1.32 3.87 3.32
N ILE A 148 1.09 4.76 2.35
CA ILE A 148 1.83 4.75 1.07
C ILE A 148 3.34 4.85 1.33
N GLN A 149 3.78 5.55 2.39
CA GLN A 149 5.20 5.68 2.75
C GLN A 149 5.86 4.33 3.09
N THR A 150 5.08 3.29 3.37
CA THR A 150 5.59 1.92 3.59
C THR A 150 5.99 1.22 2.29
N LEU A 151 5.48 1.67 1.14
CA LEU A 151 5.71 1.03 -0.17
C LEU A 151 7.19 0.69 -0.43
N PRO A 152 8.17 1.62 -0.32
CA PRO A 152 9.59 1.30 -0.52
C PRO A 152 10.20 0.40 0.56
N LYS A 153 9.49 0.16 1.67
CA LYS A 153 9.95 -0.64 2.82
C LYS A 153 9.51 -2.10 2.72
N LEU A 154 8.44 -2.36 1.97
CA LEU A 154 7.95 -3.71 1.69
C LEU A 154 8.98 -4.48 0.85
N TRP A 155 9.24 -5.72 1.25
CA TRP A 155 10.12 -6.66 0.57
C TRP A 155 9.30 -7.87 0.13
N PHE A 156 9.09 -7.94 -1.19
CA PHE A 156 8.39 -9.04 -1.83
C PHE A 156 9.37 -10.14 -2.25
N HIS A 157 8.84 -11.35 -2.37
CA HIS A 157 9.56 -12.45 -3.02
C HIS A 157 9.91 -12.07 -4.47
N GLU A 158 11.06 -12.53 -4.98
CA GLU A 158 11.57 -12.17 -6.31
C GLU A 158 10.63 -12.60 -7.45
N GLU A 159 10.01 -13.76 -7.31
CA GLU A 159 8.99 -14.29 -8.23
C GLU A 159 7.59 -13.66 -8.04
N ASN A 160 7.42 -12.63 -7.20
CA ASN A 160 6.11 -12.08 -6.94
C ASN A 160 5.53 -11.37 -8.18
N ILE A 161 4.33 -11.78 -8.57
CA ILE A 161 3.50 -11.06 -9.55
C ILE A 161 2.37 -10.42 -8.78
N LEU A 162 2.41 -9.10 -8.66
CA LEU A 162 1.38 -8.32 -7.99
C LEU A 162 0.21 -8.13 -8.96
N GLU A 163 -0.93 -8.76 -8.67
CA GLU A 163 -2.13 -8.62 -9.48
C GLU A 163 -2.68 -7.19 -9.39
N GLU A 164 -2.68 -6.60 -8.19
CA GLU A 164 -3.24 -5.26 -7.96
C GLU A 164 -2.42 -4.44 -6.96
N LEU A 165 -2.10 -3.20 -7.34
CA LEU A 165 -1.54 -2.17 -6.45
C LEU A 165 -2.49 -0.96 -6.42
N VAL A 166 -3.10 -0.72 -5.27
CA VAL A 166 -4.01 0.42 -5.04
C VAL A 166 -3.38 1.39 -4.06
N LEU A 167 -3.20 2.64 -4.47
CA LEU A 167 -2.63 3.71 -3.64
C LEU A 167 -3.58 4.90 -3.63
N GLY A 168 -3.98 5.37 -2.45
CA GLY A 168 -4.91 6.51 -2.31
C GLY A 168 -4.48 7.49 -1.23
N ALA A 169 -4.40 8.78 -1.55
CA ALA A 169 -3.94 9.81 -0.59
C ALA A 169 -4.84 11.04 -0.61
N TYR A 170 -5.56 11.29 0.49
CA TYR A 170 -6.45 12.46 0.59
C TYR A 170 -5.75 13.80 0.90
N SER A 171 -4.47 13.78 1.27
CA SER A 171 -3.69 14.97 1.64
C SER A 171 -2.27 14.87 1.05
N PRO A 172 -1.62 15.98 0.65
CA PRO A 172 -0.26 15.93 0.08
C PRO A 172 0.79 15.44 1.09
N GLU A 173 0.55 15.65 2.39
CA GLU A 173 1.45 15.22 3.46
C GLU A 173 1.58 13.69 3.56
N HIS A 174 0.55 12.96 3.10
CA HIS A 174 0.56 11.49 3.04
C HIS A 174 1.69 10.96 2.15
N ILE A 175 2.06 11.70 1.09
CA ILE A 175 3.05 11.27 0.09
C ILE A 175 4.31 12.14 0.05
N ALA A 176 4.43 13.14 0.93
CA ALA A 176 5.50 14.14 0.88
C ALA A 176 6.91 13.51 0.81
N GLU A 177 7.16 12.46 1.59
CA GLU A 177 8.47 11.78 1.62
C GLU A 177 8.73 10.96 0.35
N ILE A 178 7.69 10.37 -0.25
CA ILE A 178 7.82 9.67 -1.54
C ILE A 178 8.14 10.64 -2.66
N LEU A 179 7.54 11.84 -2.65
CA LEU A 179 7.78 12.84 -3.67
C LEU A 179 9.22 13.38 -3.69
N LYS A 180 9.94 13.29 -2.55
CA LYS A 180 11.37 13.61 -2.47
C LYS A 180 12.27 12.59 -3.16
N ALA A 181 11.79 11.36 -3.38
CA ALA A 181 12.56 10.34 -4.06
C ALA A 181 12.84 10.73 -5.52
N GLU A 182 13.92 10.21 -6.09
CA GLU A 182 14.20 10.38 -7.52
C GLU A 182 13.13 9.71 -8.37
N ASN A 183 12.95 10.16 -9.60
CA ASN A 183 12.03 9.50 -10.53
C ASN A 183 12.52 8.07 -10.81
N ASN A 184 11.60 7.12 -10.96
CA ASN A 184 11.90 5.70 -11.17
C ASN A 184 12.82 5.07 -10.09
N SER A 185 12.76 5.53 -8.84
CA SER A 185 13.57 4.99 -7.74
C SER A 185 12.82 3.95 -6.89
N ILE A 186 11.49 3.95 -6.89
CA ILE A 186 10.67 3.08 -6.04
C ILE A 186 10.26 1.84 -6.83
N CYS A 187 10.89 0.70 -6.55
CA CYS A 187 10.58 -0.55 -7.22
C CYS A 187 9.26 -1.14 -6.71
N ILE A 188 8.28 -1.33 -7.61
CA ILE A 188 6.99 -1.97 -7.29
C ILE A 188 6.88 -3.41 -7.82
N GLY A 189 7.93 -3.92 -8.47
CA GLY A 189 7.95 -5.26 -9.06
C GLY A 189 7.10 -5.37 -10.33
N ASN A 190 6.60 -6.59 -10.59
CA ASN A 190 5.72 -6.90 -11.72
C ASN A 190 4.25 -6.67 -11.31
N VAL A 191 3.68 -5.52 -11.70
CA VAL A 191 2.30 -5.14 -11.36
C VAL A 191 1.39 -5.27 -12.58
N ARG A 192 0.28 -6.02 -12.46
CA ARG A 192 -0.72 -6.15 -13.53
C ARG A 192 -1.68 -4.97 -13.54
N TRP A 193 -2.25 -4.59 -12.40
CA TRP A 193 -3.19 -3.48 -12.27
C TRP A 193 -2.68 -2.43 -11.29
N LEU A 194 -2.59 -1.18 -11.73
CA LEU A 194 -2.19 -0.05 -10.89
C LEU A 194 -3.34 0.95 -10.81
N LYS A 195 -3.80 1.23 -9.59
CA LYS A 195 -4.81 2.25 -9.30
C LYS A 195 -4.23 3.31 -8.37
N LEU A 196 -4.21 4.56 -8.83
CA LEU A 196 -3.76 5.71 -8.05
C LEU A 196 -4.93 6.70 -7.88
N GLY A 197 -5.24 7.03 -6.63
CA GLY A 197 -6.31 7.94 -6.25
C GLY A 197 -5.81 9.21 -5.56
N GLU A 198 -6.38 10.34 -5.93
CA GLU A 198 -6.13 11.66 -5.35
C GLU A 198 -4.66 12.05 -5.40
N TYR A 199 -4.05 12.56 -4.33
CA TYR A 199 -2.64 12.96 -4.34
C TYR A 199 -1.71 11.80 -4.70
N ALA A 200 -2.12 10.54 -4.50
CA ALA A 200 -1.30 9.38 -4.84
C ALA A 200 -0.99 9.31 -6.34
N VAL A 201 -1.78 9.95 -7.21
CA VAL A 201 -1.43 10.10 -8.63
C VAL A 201 -0.04 10.72 -8.77
N GLY A 202 0.30 11.73 -7.95
CA GLY A 202 1.59 12.40 -7.95
C GLY A 202 2.82 11.52 -7.73
N ILE A 203 2.67 10.30 -7.19
CA ILE A 203 3.79 9.37 -6.97
C ILE A 203 4.17 8.59 -8.23
N LEU A 204 3.31 8.60 -9.25
CA LEU A 204 3.49 7.83 -10.48
C LEU A 204 4.89 7.99 -11.11
N PRO A 205 5.49 9.20 -11.25
CA PRO A 205 6.84 9.35 -11.79
C PRO A 205 7.94 8.72 -10.92
N LYS A 206 7.65 8.41 -9.65
CA LYS A 206 8.60 7.82 -8.70
C LYS A 206 8.65 6.30 -8.80
N LEU A 207 7.62 5.68 -9.36
CA LEU A 207 7.50 4.23 -9.45
C LEU A 207 8.35 3.68 -10.60
N ARG A 208 9.29 2.80 -10.26
CA ARG A 208 10.08 2.02 -11.20
C ARG A 208 9.32 0.76 -11.60
N LYS A 209 9.03 0.64 -12.88
CA LYS A 209 8.46 -0.55 -13.48
C LYS A 209 9.55 -1.56 -13.84
N HIS A 210 9.21 -2.84 -13.86
CA HIS A 210 10.09 -3.88 -14.37
C HIS A 210 10.31 -3.74 -15.89
N ARG A 211 11.44 -4.22 -16.42
CA ARG A 211 11.77 -4.15 -17.86
C ARG A 211 10.72 -4.87 -18.71
N GLU A 212 10.21 -5.97 -18.19
CA GLU A 212 9.12 -6.77 -18.78
C GLU A 212 7.77 -6.36 -18.17
N ASN A 213 7.48 -5.07 -18.16
CA ASN A 213 6.28 -4.55 -17.51
C ASN A 213 5.00 -5.25 -18.04
N MET A 214 4.34 -6.03 -17.18
CA MET A 214 3.09 -6.75 -17.50
C MET A 214 1.83 -5.95 -17.14
N MET A 215 1.93 -4.63 -17.01
CA MET A 215 0.80 -3.79 -16.63
C MET A 215 -0.27 -3.82 -17.73
N VAL A 216 -1.43 -4.36 -17.39
CA VAL A 216 -2.59 -4.50 -18.27
C VAL A 216 -3.59 -3.37 -18.04
N MET A 217 -3.70 -2.87 -16.80
CA MET A 217 -4.64 -1.82 -16.42
C MET A 217 -3.97 -0.72 -15.61
N LEU A 218 -4.29 0.53 -15.97
CA LEU A 218 -3.91 1.71 -15.22
C LEU A 218 -5.15 2.59 -14.98
N VAL A 219 -5.43 2.90 -13.72
CA VAL A 219 -6.51 3.79 -13.31
C VAL A 219 -5.91 4.96 -12.53
N LEU A 220 -6.10 6.19 -13.02
CA LEU A 220 -5.68 7.41 -12.36
C LEU A 220 -6.92 8.27 -12.08
N SER A 221 -7.22 8.47 -10.80
CA SER A 221 -8.36 9.28 -10.38
C SER A 221 -7.85 10.46 -9.57
N ALA A 222 -8.08 11.67 -10.02
CA ALA A 222 -7.76 12.89 -9.30
C ALA A 222 -8.91 13.87 -9.44
N ASN A 223 -9.43 14.43 -8.34
CA ASN A 223 -10.52 15.41 -8.38
C ASN A 223 -10.08 16.86 -8.14
N LYS A 224 -8.78 17.14 -7.97
CA LYS A 224 -8.24 18.51 -7.90
C LYS A 224 -6.92 18.66 -8.66
N THR A 225 -6.67 19.85 -9.22
CA THR A 225 -5.43 20.17 -9.97
C THR A 225 -4.17 19.94 -9.12
N GLU A 226 -4.27 20.22 -7.82
CA GLU A 226 -3.20 20.01 -6.85
C GLU A 226 -2.76 18.54 -6.73
N HIS A 227 -3.64 17.58 -7.02
CA HIS A 227 -3.32 16.14 -6.97
C HIS A 227 -2.32 15.74 -8.07
N ILE A 228 -2.34 16.44 -9.21
CA ILE A 228 -1.45 16.18 -10.35
C ILE A 228 -0.32 17.20 -10.51
N ALA A 229 -0.22 18.18 -9.61
CA ALA A 229 0.78 19.26 -9.73
C ALA A 229 2.23 18.73 -9.82
N GLY A 230 2.56 17.65 -9.11
CA GLY A 230 3.87 17.02 -9.18
C GLY A 230 4.19 16.40 -10.54
N ILE A 231 3.18 15.89 -11.23
CA ILE A 231 3.29 15.31 -12.58
C ILE A 231 3.45 16.42 -13.61
N LEU A 232 2.65 17.48 -13.52
CA LEU A 232 2.74 18.59 -14.48
C LEU A 232 4.09 19.31 -14.40
N LYS A 233 4.61 19.49 -13.18
CA LYS A 233 5.95 20.08 -12.93
C LYS A 233 7.10 19.20 -13.40
N THR A 234 6.88 17.91 -13.59
CA THR A 234 7.97 17.03 -14.02
C THR A 234 8.30 17.31 -15.49
N GLY A 235 9.57 17.65 -15.74
CA GLY A 235 10.10 17.83 -17.10
C GLY A 235 10.15 16.52 -17.90
N ASN A 236 10.02 15.37 -17.21
CA ASN A 236 9.90 14.07 -17.86
C ASN A 236 8.56 13.97 -18.59
N LYS A 237 8.58 14.00 -19.93
CA LYS A 237 7.40 13.79 -20.76
C LYS A 237 6.98 12.31 -20.86
N ASN A 238 7.79 11.39 -20.33
CA ASN A 238 7.57 9.94 -20.34
C ASN A 238 7.36 9.42 -18.91
N ILE A 239 6.38 9.97 -18.20
CA ILE A 239 6.05 9.52 -16.82
C ILE A 239 5.59 8.06 -16.85
N LEU A 240 4.89 7.70 -17.91
CA LEU A 240 4.49 6.34 -18.22
C LEU A 240 4.93 6.04 -19.64
N THR A 241 5.96 5.22 -19.80
CA THR A 241 6.11 4.42 -21.01
C THR A 241 5.27 3.17 -20.79
N CYS A 242 4.15 3.06 -21.50
CA CYS A 242 3.32 1.86 -21.53
C CYS A 242 3.79 1.00 -22.70
N ILE A 243 4.24 -0.21 -22.39
CA ILE A 243 4.68 -1.21 -23.36
C ILE A 243 3.43 -1.88 -23.96
N GLU A 244 3.56 -2.41 -25.17
CA GLU A 244 2.65 -3.19 -26.06
C GLU A 244 1.40 -3.91 -25.49
N LYS A 245 1.23 -4.09 -24.17
CA LYS A 245 0.23 -4.96 -23.53
C LYS A 245 -0.81 -4.25 -22.65
N MET A 246 -0.87 -2.91 -22.67
CA MET A 246 -1.87 -2.15 -21.91
C MET A 246 -3.25 -2.27 -22.58
N LYS A 247 -4.17 -2.94 -21.89
CA LYS A 247 -5.55 -3.17 -22.37
C LYS A 247 -6.52 -2.10 -21.91
N LYS A 248 -6.34 -1.55 -20.70
CA LYS A 248 -7.23 -0.53 -20.16
C LYS A 248 -6.47 0.65 -19.55
N LEU A 249 -6.86 1.86 -19.94
CA LEU A 249 -6.44 3.11 -19.32
C LEU A 249 -7.67 3.94 -18.94
N GLU A 250 -7.79 4.27 -17.66
CA GLU A 250 -8.88 5.07 -17.12
C GLU A 250 -8.33 6.30 -16.41
N LEU A 251 -8.74 7.48 -16.88
CA LEU A 251 -8.38 8.77 -16.29
C LEU A 251 -9.67 9.47 -15.83
N CYS A 252 -9.84 9.59 -14.50
CA CYS A 252 -10.99 10.24 -13.89
C CYS A 252 -10.61 11.61 -13.28
N GLY A 253 -11.40 12.63 -13.60
CA GLY A 253 -11.16 14.04 -13.32
C GLY A 253 -10.13 14.65 -14.26
N TYR A 254 -8.88 14.81 -13.81
CA TYR A 254 -7.88 15.61 -14.54
C TYR A 254 -7.18 14.86 -15.68
N THR A 255 -7.80 14.90 -16.86
CA THR A 255 -7.25 14.35 -18.11
C THR A 255 -5.98 15.07 -18.61
N GLN A 256 -5.58 16.20 -18.02
CA GLN A 256 -4.33 16.94 -18.31
C GLN A 256 -3.06 16.10 -18.15
N ILE A 257 -3.14 14.94 -17.49
CA ILE A 257 -2.06 13.96 -17.40
C ILE A 257 -1.83 13.21 -18.71
N LEU A 258 -2.85 13.06 -19.55
CA LEU A 258 -2.82 12.28 -20.78
C LEU A 258 -1.60 12.57 -21.67
N PRO A 259 -1.18 13.83 -21.91
CA PRO A 259 -0.03 14.14 -22.77
C PRO A 259 1.31 13.72 -22.17
N LYS A 260 1.33 13.36 -20.88
CA LYS A 260 2.50 12.82 -20.17
C LYS A 260 2.52 11.29 -20.14
N ILE A 261 1.46 10.65 -20.65
CA ILE A 261 1.34 9.20 -20.81
C ILE A 261 1.74 8.88 -22.24
N ARG A 262 2.79 8.08 -22.40
CA ARG A 262 3.22 7.58 -23.70
C ARG A 262 2.82 6.12 -23.83
N ILE A 263 1.90 5.86 -24.75
CA ILE A 263 1.50 4.50 -25.15
C ILE A 263 2.37 4.10 -26.34
N HIS A 264 2.89 2.87 -26.34
CA HIS A 264 3.65 2.32 -27.46
C HIS A 264 2.78 2.26 -28.71
N GLU A 265 3.34 2.54 -29.88
CA GLU A 265 2.59 2.58 -31.16
C GLU A 265 1.93 1.23 -31.50
N GLU A 266 2.57 0.13 -31.10
CA GLU A 266 2.05 -1.23 -31.32
C GLU A 266 1.03 -1.69 -30.26
N ASN A 267 0.71 -0.84 -29.27
CA ASN A 267 -0.22 -1.22 -28.22
C ASN A 267 -1.68 -1.15 -28.70
N VAL A 268 -2.33 -2.30 -28.77
CA VAL A 268 -3.78 -2.40 -29.00
C VAL A 268 -4.51 -2.31 -27.67
N MET A 269 -5.22 -1.21 -27.44
CA MET A 269 -5.99 -0.97 -26.20
C MET A 269 -7.43 -1.43 -26.37
N ASP A 270 -7.92 -2.26 -25.45
CA ASP A 270 -9.30 -2.75 -25.43
C ASP A 270 -10.27 -1.64 -24.95
N GLU A 271 -9.86 -0.82 -23.97
CA GLU A 271 -10.71 0.19 -23.35
C GLU A 271 -9.92 1.45 -22.93
N PHE A 272 -10.37 2.62 -23.40
CA PHE A 272 -9.83 3.92 -22.96
C PHE A 272 -10.97 4.78 -22.40
N VAL A 273 -10.91 5.08 -21.11
CA VAL A 273 -11.93 5.85 -20.39
C VAL A 273 -11.35 7.20 -19.99
N LEU A 274 -12.01 8.26 -20.43
CA LEU A 274 -11.78 9.63 -19.97
C LEU A 274 -13.06 10.12 -19.32
N ASP A 275 -13.04 10.23 -17.99
CA ASP A 275 -14.11 10.87 -17.24
C ASP A 275 -13.63 12.25 -16.79
N ALA A 276 -14.10 13.30 -17.44
CA ALA A 276 -13.77 14.68 -17.10
C ALA A 276 -14.97 15.30 -16.39
N THR A 277 -14.84 15.56 -15.09
CA THR A 277 -15.95 16.07 -14.27
C THR A 277 -16.09 17.60 -14.35
N GLU A 278 -15.11 18.31 -14.90
CA GLU A 278 -15.15 19.77 -15.11
C GLU A 278 -14.60 20.18 -16.48
N ALA A 279 -15.15 21.23 -17.09
CA ALA A 279 -14.69 21.74 -18.38
C ALA A 279 -13.19 22.12 -18.40
N GLY A 280 -12.64 22.56 -17.26
CA GLY A 280 -11.22 22.87 -17.09
C GLY A 280 -10.28 21.65 -17.22
N HIS A 281 -10.81 20.44 -17.08
CA HIS A 281 -10.03 19.20 -17.12
C HIS A 281 -9.60 18.83 -18.54
N ILE A 282 -10.36 19.24 -19.56
CA ILE A 282 -10.08 18.95 -20.98
C ILE A 282 -9.40 20.10 -21.72
N THR A 283 -9.34 21.31 -21.14
CA THR A 283 -8.82 22.51 -21.83
C THR A 283 -7.40 22.34 -22.33
N GLU A 284 -6.55 21.64 -21.59
CA GLU A 284 -5.18 21.38 -22.02
C GLU A 284 -5.11 20.32 -23.12
N ILE A 285 -6.00 19.31 -23.10
CA ILE A 285 -6.13 18.36 -24.21
C ILE A 285 -6.54 19.07 -25.50
N LEU A 286 -7.49 20.00 -25.42
CA LEU A 286 -7.98 20.75 -26.57
C LEU A 286 -6.95 21.73 -27.15
N ARG A 287 -5.92 22.08 -26.39
CA ARG A 287 -4.80 22.95 -26.82
C ARG A 287 -3.69 22.21 -27.52
N ILE A 288 -3.71 20.88 -27.46
CA ILE A 288 -2.69 20.03 -28.06
C ILE A 288 -3.00 19.88 -29.55
N GLU A 289 -1.97 20.07 -30.38
CA GLU A 289 -2.09 19.94 -31.82
C GLU A 289 -2.62 18.55 -32.22
N ASN A 290 -3.45 18.51 -33.28
CA ASN A 290 -3.93 17.26 -33.87
C ASN A 290 -2.74 16.30 -34.09
N ASN A 291 -2.90 15.02 -33.71
CA ASN A 291 -1.91 13.93 -33.77
C ASN A 291 -0.92 13.80 -32.60
N SER A 292 -1.14 14.49 -31.47
CA SER A 292 -0.28 14.28 -30.28
C SER A 292 -0.80 13.20 -29.32
N ILE A 293 -2.04 12.75 -29.50
CA ILE A 293 -2.63 11.60 -28.82
C ILE A 293 -2.79 10.52 -29.89
N TRP A 294 -1.89 9.54 -29.89
CA TRP A 294 -1.92 8.43 -30.85
C TRP A 294 -2.84 7.33 -30.31
N ILE A 295 -4.05 7.25 -30.89
CA ILE A 295 -4.96 6.13 -30.78
C ILE A 295 -5.40 5.85 -32.22
N ASP A 296 -4.68 4.98 -32.93
CA ASP A 296 -5.02 4.66 -34.32
C ASP A 296 -5.93 3.43 -34.40
N ARG A 297 -6.70 3.34 -35.49
CA ARG A 297 -7.84 2.42 -35.70
C ARG A 297 -7.48 0.95 -35.86
#